data_AF-A0A1V9YLY8-F1
#
_entry.id   AF-A0A1V9YLY8-F1
#
_cell.length_a   1.000
_cell.length_b   1.000
_cell.length_c   1.000
_cell.angle_alpha   90.00
_cell.angle_beta   90.00
_cell.angle_gamma   90.00
#
_symmetry.space_group_name_H-M   'P 1'
#
loop_
_entity.id
_entity.type
_entity.pdbx_description
1 polymer ?
#
loop_
_entity_poly.entity_id
_entity_poly.type
_entity_poly.pdbx_seq_one_letter_code
_entity_poly.pdbx_strand_id
1 'polypeptide(L)'
;MTKHDASVQKNNFKKVKLHKKKRMETKNQKKVFTLQHGSKKTVGPPRASKKKVRRDTKRAQKNAKYEQEQLLKSGLITQEDIDQLQEQQDMEDAANEE
;
A
#
# COMPACT_ATOMS: atom_id res chain seq x y z
N MET A 1 -16.10 38.82 -26.78
CA MET A 1 -16.58 37.85 -25.78
C MET A 1 -18.03 38.15 -25.48
N THR A 2 -18.92 37.16 -25.51
CA THR A 2 -20.33 37.38 -25.17
C THR A 2 -20.46 37.70 -23.66
N LYS A 3 -21.54 38.37 -23.25
CA LYS A 3 -21.82 38.65 -21.82
C LYS A 3 -21.87 37.36 -20.99
N HIS A 4 -22.25 36.25 -21.61
CA HIS A 4 -22.29 34.92 -21.00
C HIS A 4 -20.87 34.37 -20.73
N ASP A 5 -19.93 34.54 -21.66
CA ASP A 5 -18.55 34.07 -21.46
C ASP A 5 -17.85 34.82 -20.32
N ALA A 6 -18.11 36.13 -20.21
CA ALA A 6 -17.57 36.95 -19.14
C ALA A 6 -18.11 36.57 -17.75
N SER A 7 -19.37 36.12 -17.65
CA SER A 7 -19.97 35.70 -16.38
C SER A 7 -19.43 34.33 -15.93
N VAL A 8 -19.25 33.39 -16.87
CA VAL A 8 -18.65 32.07 -16.61
C VAL A 8 -17.22 32.22 -16.11
N GLN A 9 -16.41 33.06 -16.74
CA GLN A 9 -15.04 33.33 -16.29
C GLN A 9 -14.99 33.95 -14.88
N LYS A 10 -15.84 34.94 -14.59
CA LYS A 10 -15.93 35.56 -13.25
C LYS A 10 -16.34 34.54 -12.18
N ASN A 11 -17.32 33.68 -12.47
CA ASN A 11 -17.78 32.66 -11.52
C ASN A 11 -16.73 31.56 -11.30
N ASN A 12 -16.01 31.15 -12.34
CA ASN A 12 -14.90 30.22 -12.23
C ASN A 12 -13.78 30.79 -11.36
N PHE A 13 -13.43 32.06 -11.53
CA PHE A 13 -12.44 32.73 -10.69
C PHE A 13 -12.87 32.79 -9.21
N LYS A 14 -14.15 33.10 -8.94
CA LYS A 14 -14.73 33.05 -7.59
C LYS A 14 -14.65 31.65 -6.98
N LYS A 15 -14.96 30.61 -7.76
CA LYS A 15 -14.86 29.20 -7.34
C LYS A 15 -13.42 28.83 -6.97
N VAL A 16 -12.44 29.19 -7.79
CA VAL A 16 -11.01 28.94 -7.50
C VAL A 16 -10.57 29.66 -6.22
N LYS A 17 -10.95 30.94 -6.05
CA LYS A 17 -10.68 31.71 -4.83
C LYS A 17 -11.29 31.04 -3.59
N LEU A 18 -12.54 30.58 -3.69
CA LEU A 18 -13.20 29.88 -2.59
C LEU A 18 -12.48 28.58 -2.24
N HIS A 19 -12.08 27.77 -3.23
CA HIS A 19 -11.32 26.55 -2.97
C HIS A 19 -9.96 26.83 -2.34
N LYS A 20 -9.27 27.91 -2.75
CA LYS A 20 -8.02 28.34 -2.11
C LYS A 20 -8.25 28.71 -0.65
N LYS A 21 -9.30 29.47 -0.33
CA LYS A 21 -9.68 29.83 1.05
C LYS A 21 -9.96 28.58 1.90
N LYS A 22 -10.82 27.67 1.40
CA LYS A 22 -11.15 26.41 2.10
C LYS A 22 -9.92 25.53 2.35
N ARG A 23 -9.03 25.40 1.36
CA ARG A 23 -7.77 24.65 1.51
C ARG A 23 -6.86 25.25 2.58
N MET A 24 -6.79 26.58 2.67
CA MET A 24 -6.00 27.26 3.70
C MET A 24 -6.61 27.10 5.08
N GLU A 25 -7.94 27.14 5.21
CA GLU A 25 -8.64 26.90 6.47
C GLU A 25 -8.35 25.51 7.03
N THR A 26 -8.45 24.46 6.21
CA THR A 26 -8.09 23.09 6.63
C THR A 26 -6.62 22.98 7.04
N LYS A 27 -5.71 23.70 6.36
CA LYS A 27 -4.29 23.76 6.76
C LYS A 27 -4.12 24.45 8.11
N ASN A 28 -4.83 25.55 8.35
CA ASN A 28 -4.77 26.28 9.61
C ASN A 28 -5.35 25.45 10.76
N GLN A 29 -6.48 24.77 10.56
CA GLN A 29 -7.06 23.85 11.54
C GLN A 29 -6.06 22.73 11.90
N LYS A 30 -5.37 22.15 10.90
CA LYS A 30 -4.31 21.17 11.15
C LYS A 30 -3.15 21.75 11.95
N LYS A 31 -2.72 22.98 11.65
CA LYS A 31 -1.66 23.66 12.41
C LYS A 31 -2.06 23.90 13.87
N VAL A 32 -3.25 24.44 14.10
CA VAL A 32 -3.80 24.68 15.45
C VAL A 32 -3.90 23.37 16.22
N PHE A 33 -4.41 22.31 15.59
CA PHE A 33 -4.48 20.98 16.20
C PHE A 33 -3.10 20.47 16.63
N THR A 34 -2.07 20.60 15.76
CA THR A 34 -0.70 20.22 16.09
C THR A 34 -0.10 21.06 17.22
N LEU A 35 -0.42 22.36 17.30
CA LEU A 35 0.04 23.22 18.40
C LEU A 35 -0.61 22.86 19.74
N GLN A 36 -1.91 22.55 19.73
CA GLN A 36 -2.68 22.25 20.95
C GLN A 36 -2.42 20.84 21.49
N HIS A 37 -2.32 19.84 20.61
CA HIS A 37 -2.25 18.42 21.01
C HIS A 37 -0.88 17.78 20.75
N GLY A 38 0.09 18.57 20.28
CA GLY A 38 1.37 18.07 19.79
C GLY A 38 1.24 17.38 18.42
N SER A 39 2.37 17.03 17.82
CA SER A 39 2.34 16.14 16.65
C SER A 39 1.78 14.79 17.10
N LYS A 40 0.73 14.31 16.43
CA LYS A 40 0.32 12.90 16.58
C LYS A 40 1.54 12.07 16.18
N LYS A 41 2.28 11.56 17.16
CA LYS A 41 3.23 10.47 16.98
C LYS A 41 2.39 9.28 16.54
N THR A 42 2.13 9.14 15.25
CA THR A 42 1.67 7.85 14.73
C THR A 42 2.80 6.89 15.06
N VAL A 43 2.55 5.96 15.98
CA VAL A 43 3.53 5.00 16.53
C VAL A 43 4.06 4.03 15.46
N GLY A 44 3.77 4.28 14.17
CA GLY A 44 4.26 3.51 13.04
C GLY A 44 3.76 4.08 11.71
N PRO A 45 4.20 3.49 10.59
CA PRO A 45 3.69 3.81 9.28
C PRO A 45 2.17 3.56 9.19
N PRO A 46 1.43 4.34 8.38
CA PRO A 46 0.01 4.10 8.17
C PRO A 46 -0.21 2.71 7.60
N ARG A 47 -1.30 2.06 8.03
CA ARG A 47 -1.71 0.75 7.51
C ARG A 47 -1.81 0.81 5.98
N ALA A 48 -1.37 -0.26 5.32
CA ALA A 48 -1.45 -0.39 3.88
C ALA A 48 -2.91 -0.25 3.38
N SER A 49 -3.10 0.40 2.24
CA SER A 49 -4.43 0.53 1.63
C SER A 49 -4.98 -0.83 1.20
N LYS A 50 -6.31 -0.97 1.17
CA LYS A 50 -6.98 -2.22 0.71
C LYS A 50 -6.49 -2.66 -0.69
N LYS A 51 -6.23 -1.71 -1.59
CA LYS A 51 -5.71 -1.97 -2.94
C LYS A 51 -4.26 -2.48 -2.93
N LYS A 52 -3.43 -2.03 -1.98
CA LYS A 52 -2.06 -2.53 -1.82
C LYS A 52 -2.10 -3.96 -1.29
N VAL A 53 -2.83 -4.21 -0.20
CA VAL A 53 -3.02 -5.56 0.37
C VAL A 53 -3.48 -6.55 -0.69
N ARG A 54 -4.52 -6.22 -1.48
CA ARG A 54 -5.01 -7.11 -2.55
C ARG A 54 -4.00 -7.40 -3.66
N ARG A 55 -3.12 -6.45 -3.99
CA ARG A 55 -2.07 -6.67 -5.00
C ARG A 55 -0.97 -7.55 -4.44
N ASP A 56 -0.57 -7.29 -3.21
CA ASP A 56 0.51 -8.03 -2.53
C ASP A 56 0.07 -9.48 -2.27
N THR A 57 -1.18 -9.72 -1.86
CA THR A 57 -1.72 -11.09 -1.72
C THR A 57 -1.77 -11.85 -3.04
N LYS A 58 -2.19 -11.21 -4.14
CA LYS A 58 -2.20 -11.83 -5.47
C LYS A 58 -0.79 -12.15 -5.98
N ARG A 59 0.21 -11.32 -5.62
CA ARG A 59 1.61 -11.59 -5.95
C ARG A 59 2.15 -12.75 -5.11
N ALA A 60 1.84 -12.76 -3.81
CA ALA A 60 2.22 -13.84 -2.91
C ALA A 60 1.63 -15.18 -3.37
N GLN A 61 0.37 -15.22 -3.82
CA GLN A 61 -0.28 -16.43 -4.34
C GLN A 61 0.45 -17.10 -5.50
N LYS A 62 1.28 -16.36 -6.25
CA LYS A 62 2.05 -16.91 -7.39
C LYS A 62 3.48 -17.29 -7.00
N ASN A 63 3.83 -17.19 -5.73
CA ASN A 63 5.16 -17.53 -5.22
C ASN A 63 5.15 -18.99 -4.79
N ALA A 64 6.15 -19.77 -5.20
CA ALA A 64 6.33 -21.16 -4.79
C ALA A 64 6.33 -21.32 -3.25
N LYS A 65 6.89 -20.34 -2.52
CA LYS A 65 6.86 -20.33 -1.05
C LYS A 65 5.44 -20.28 -0.48
N TYR A 66 4.53 -19.58 -1.15
CA TYR A 66 3.14 -19.51 -0.73
C TYR A 66 2.42 -20.83 -0.96
N GLU A 67 2.72 -21.54 -2.04
CA GLU A 67 2.16 -22.86 -2.31
C GLU A 67 2.67 -23.88 -1.27
N GLN A 68 3.98 -23.88 -0.97
CA GLN A 68 4.57 -24.69 0.10
C GLN A 68 3.91 -24.42 1.46
N GLU A 69 3.74 -23.14 1.84
CA GLU A 69 3.04 -22.77 3.08
C GLU A 69 1.59 -23.27 3.12
N GLN A 70 0.90 -23.34 1.98
CA GLN A 70 -0.47 -23.84 1.92
C GLN A 70 -0.54 -25.36 2.03
N LEU A 71 0.44 -26.08 1.47
CA LEU A 71 0.57 -27.54 1.61
C LEU A 71 0.88 -27.94 3.06
N LEU A 72 1.75 -27.19 3.74
CA LEU A 72 1.97 -27.34 5.19
C LEU A 72 0.69 -27.06 5.99
N LYS A 73 -0.03 -25.98 5.68
CA LYS A 73 -1.29 -25.64 6.36
C LYS A 73 -2.40 -26.65 6.13
N SER A 74 -2.46 -27.27 4.95
CA SER A 74 -3.42 -28.34 4.68
C SER A 74 -3.01 -29.68 5.30
N GLY A 75 -1.82 -29.77 5.92
CA GLY A 75 -1.29 -30.99 6.52
C GLY A 75 -0.95 -32.06 5.48
N LEU A 76 -0.79 -31.67 4.21
CA LEU A 76 -0.48 -32.60 3.13
C LEU A 76 1.01 -32.95 3.10
N ILE A 77 1.84 -32.07 3.66
CA ILE A 77 3.30 -32.19 3.75
C ILE A 77 3.69 -31.78 5.18
N THR A 78 4.71 -32.44 5.75
CA THR A 78 5.31 -32.05 7.04
C THR A 78 6.54 -31.17 6.85
N GLN A 79 6.99 -30.50 7.90
CA GLN A 79 8.22 -29.71 7.80
C GLN A 79 9.43 -30.59 7.45
N GLU A 80 9.46 -31.82 7.97
CA GLU A 80 10.51 -32.81 7.72
C GLU A 80 10.61 -33.21 6.24
N ASP A 81 9.46 -33.34 5.56
CA ASP A 81 9.42 -33.67 4.13
C ASP A 81 9.99 -32.54 3.26
N ILE A 82 9.77 -31.27 3.65
CA ILE A 82 10.33 -30.12 2.94
C ILE A 82 11.84 -30.09 3.10
N ASP A 83 12.33 -30.33 4.32
CA ASP A 83 13.75 -30.30 4.62
C ASP A 83 14.49 -31.42 3.85
N GLN A 84 13.91 -32.62 3.75
CA GLN A 84 14.45 -33.72 2.93
C GLN A 84 14.49 -33.40 1.44
N LEU A 85 13.43 -32.77 0.90
CA LEU A 85 13.40 -32.36 -0.51
C LEU A 85 14.43 -31.27 -0.81
N GLN A 86 14.68 -30.37 0.15
CA GLN A 86 15.67 -29.31 0.00
C GLN A 86 17.09 -29.86 0.04
N GLU A 87 17.39 -30.79 0.95
CA GLU A 87 18.67 -31.50 1.01
C GLU A 87 18.96 -32.32 -0.26
N GLN A 88 17.94 -32.96 -0.84
CA GLN A 88 18.08 -33.69 -2.10
C GLN A 88 18.36 -32.75 -3.28
N GLN A 89 17.71 -31.59 -3.31
CA GLN A 89 17.91 -30.61 -4.38
C GLN A 89 19.30 -29.96 -4.32
N ASP A 90 19.78 -29.61 -3.11
CA ASP A 90 21.14 -29.07 -2.94
C ASP A 90 22.23 -30.09 -3.32
N MET A 91 21.98 -31.40 -3.13
CA MET A 91 22.87 -32.48 -3.55
C MET A 91 22.88 -32.71 -5.07
N GLU A 92 21.74 -32.56 -5.74
CA GLU A 92 21.67 -32.63 -7.22
C GLU A 92 22.33 -31.43 -7.90
N ASP A 93 22.15 -30.22 -7.36
CA ASP A 93 22.77 -29.01 -7.92
C ASP A 93 24.30 -29.06 -7.78
N ALA A 94 24.82 -29.58 -6.65
CA ALA A 94 26.27 -29.76 -6.45
C ALA A 94 26.88 -30.82 -7.40
N ALA A 95 26.13 -31.85 -7.77
CA ALA A 95 26.60 -32.90 -8.69
C ALA A 95 26.56 -32.49 -10.18
N ASN A 96 25.82 -31.43 -10.51
CA ASN A 96 25.71 -30.89 -11.87
C ASN A 96 26.75 -29.79 -12.17
N GLU A 97 27.46 -29.32 -11.15
CA GLU A 97 28.55 -28.33 -11.25
C GLU A 97 29.95 -28.96 -11.34
N GLU A 98 30.09 -30.29 -11.21
CA GLU A 98 31.31 -31.08 -11.51
C GLU A 98 31.31 -31.64 -12.95
#